data_AF-A0A538BHI0-F1
#
_entry.id   AF-A0A538BHI0-F1
#
_cell.length_a   1.000
_cell.length_b   1.000
_cell.length_c   1.000
_cell.angle_alpha   90.00
_cell.angle_beta   90.00
_cell.angle_gamma   90.00
#
_symmetry.space_group_name_H-M   'P 1'
#
loop_
_entity.id
_entity.type
_entity.pdbx_description
1 polymer ?
#
loop_
_entity_poly.entity_id
_entity_poly.type
_entity_poly.pdbx_seq_one_letter_code
_entity_poly.pdbx_strand_id
1 'polypeptide(L)'
;MFAESGAFIFGRRTYEIADGWRGRHPVDGMPVFVLTHDPPPDFPHGPSNLTFVTDGIESAIDQARAVAGDKDIKLGGTSPGKQALAAGLCDEILIHLAPYLLGGGVRLFDPMPDGIQLERLSSSDGPFATHLRYRVTGEPRST
;
A
#
# COMPACT_ATOMS: atom_id res chain seq x y z
N MET A 1 -4.36 7.64 -10.48
CA MET A 1 -3.91 7.08 -9.17
C MET A 1 -4.64 7.75 -8.00
N PHE A 2 -4.65 9.08 -7.87
CA PHE A 2 -5.19 9.75 -6.67
C PHE A 2 -6.70 10.06 -6.67
N ALA A 3 -7.33 10.26 -7.83
CA ALA A 3 -8.76 10.60 -7.90
C ALA A 3 -9.68 9.47 -7.40
N GLU A 4 -9.28 8.23 -7.67
CA GLU A 4 -10.00 6.99 -7.32
C GLU A 4 -9.69 6.50 -5.90
N SER A 5 -8.78 7.16 -5.16
CA SER A 5 -8.41 6.74 -3.81
C SER A 5 -9.36 7.34 -2.76
N GLY A 6 -9.85 6.50 -1.85
CA GLY A 6 -10.62 6.90 -0.67
C GLY A 6 -9.82 6.91 0.63
N ALA A 7 -8.77 6.09 0.70
CA ALA A 7 -7.86 6.02 1.85
C ALA A 7 -6.49 5.44 1.44
N PHE A 8 -5.47 5.69 2.26
CA PHE A 8 -4.16 5.05 2.13
C PHE A 8 -3.77 4.29 3.39
N ILE A 9 -3.12 3.14 3.21
CA ILE A 9 -2.49 2.37 4.29
C ILE A 9 -1.00 2.28 3.99
N PHE A 10 -0.17 2.73 4.92
CA PHE A 10 1.29 2.65 4.83
C PHE A 10 1.88 1.86 5.99
N GLY A 11 3.08 1.30 5.78
CA GLY A 11 3.87 0.74 6.88
C GLY A 11 4.67 1.81 7.62
N ARG A 12 5.02 1.54 8.87
CA ARG A 12 5.87 2.39 9.72
C ARG A 12 7.12 2.94 9.00
N ARG A 13 7.85 2.09 8.28
CA ARG A 13 9.06 2.51 7.55
C ARG A 13 8.79 3.58 6.49
N THR A 14 7.67 3.48 5.76
CA THR A 14 7.31 4.48 4.75
C THR A 14 6.92 5.80 5.42
N TYR A 15 6.17 5.73 6.52
CA TYR A 15 5.86 6.89 7.35
C TYR A 15 7.14 7.61 7.82
N GLU A 16 8.14 6.87 8.31
CA GLU A 16 9.41 7.44 8.78
C GLU A 16 10.23 8.08 7.64
N ILE A 17 10.35 7.41 6.49
CA ILE A 17 11.04 7.97 5.32
C ILE A 17 10.36 9.26 4.84
N ALA A 18 9.03 9.33 4.96
CA ALA A 18 8.25 10.51 4.61
C ALA A 18 8.26 11.59 5.70
N ASP A 19 8.93 11.39 6.84
CA ASP A 19 8.89 12.28 8.01
C ASP A 19 7.44 12.58 8.45
N GLY A 20 6.59 11.56 8.43
CA GLY A 20 5.15 11.67 8.69
C GLY A 20 4.41 12.63 7.76
N TRP A 21 4.97 12.87 6.57
CA TRP A 21 4.58 13.93 5.64
C TRP A 21 4.46 15.31 6.31
N ARG A 22 5.16 15.52 7.44
CA ARG A 22 5.07 16.73 8.26
C ARG A 22 3.62 17.10 8.62
N GLY A 23 2.75 16.10 8.77
CA GLY A 23 1.35 16.24 9.14
C GLY A 23 0.40 16.49 7.96
N ARG A 24 0.93 16.57 6.73
CA ARG A 24 0.14 16.78 5.51
C ARG A 24 0.60 15.87 4.38
N HIS A 25 -0.12 14.76 4.21
CA HIS A 25 -0.01 13.90 3.05
C HIS A 25 -0.24 14.72 1.75
N PRO A 26 0.47 14.43 0.64
CA PRO A 26 0.37 15.19 -0.61
C PRO A 26 -1.03 15.25 -1.22
N VAL A 27 -1.91 14.32 -0.83
CA VAL A 27 -3.32 14.34 -1.19
C VAL A 27 -4.10 14.95 -0.04
N ASP A 28 -4.63 16.14 -0.25
CA ASP A 28 -5.35 16.91 0.78
C ASP A 28 -6.58 16.18 1.30
N GLY A 29 -6.78 16.21 2.62
CA GLY A 29 -7.93 15.60 3.30
C GLY A 29 -7.99 14.08 3.23
N MET A 30 -6.97 13.43 2.66
CA MET A 30 -6.93 11.98 2.49
C MET A 30 -6.77 11.27 3.86
N PRO A 31 -7.66 10.33 4.21
CA PRO A 31 -7.45 9.43 5.35
C PRO A 31 -6.19 8.58 5.15
N VAL A 32 -5.31 8.57 6.15
CA VAL A 32 -4.05 7.82 6.12
C VAL A 32 -3.96 6.93 7.36
N PHE A 33 -3.76 5.64 7.14
CA PHE A 33 -3.56 4.64 8.19
C PHE A 33 -2.11 4.18 8.16
N VAL A 34 -1.47 4.09 9.32
CA VAL A 34 -0.08 3.65 9.44
C VAL A 34 -0.04 2.39 10.30
N LEU A 35 0.31 1.26 9.68
CA LEU A 35 0.55 -0.01 10.37
C LEU A 35 1.86 0.08 11.17
N THR A 36 1.73 -0.05 12.50
CA THR A 36 2.86 -0.10 13.43
C THR A 36 2.47 -0.79 14.73
N HIS A 37 3.37 -1.54 15.35
CA HIS A 37 3.13 -2.09 16.70
C HIS A 37 3.46 -1.07 17.81
N ASP A 38 4.31 -0.10 17.50
CA ASP A 38 4.79 0.93 18.42
C ASP A 38 4.53 2.30 17.77
N PRO A 39 3.38 2.94 18.06
CA PRO A 39 3.12 4.28 17.56
C PRO A 39 4.05 5.28 18.25
N PRO A 40 4.54 6.29 17.51
CA PRO A 40 5.43 7.28 18.09
C PRO A 40 4.64 8.11 19.11
N PRO A 41 5.25 8.47 20.26
CA PRO A 41 4.55 9.23 21.30
C PRO A 41 4.18 10.64 20.85
N ASP A 42 4.94 11.19 19.89
CA ASP A 42 4.68 12.45 19.24
C ASP A 42 4.80 12.26 17.72
N PHE A 43 3.89 12.89 16.98
CA PHE A 43 3.89 12.86 15.52
C PHE A 43 3.33 14.16 14.96
N PRO A 44 3.75 14.56 13.75
CA PRO A 44 3.24 15.76 13.12
C PRO A 44 1.71 15.74 13.01
N HIS A 45 1.06 16.66 13.74
CA HIS A 45 -0.36 16.91 13.61
C HIS A 45 -0.60 17.89 12.45
N GLY A 46 -1.58 17.59 11.60
CA GLY A 46 -1.91 18.44 10.48
C GLY A 46 -3.23 18.04 9.82
N PRO A 47 -3.53 18.57 8.61
CA PRO A 47 -4.82 18.39 7.96
C PRO A 47 -5.07 16.96 7.45
N SER A 48 -4.05 16.10 7.43
CA SER A 48 -4.25 14.69 7.13
C SER A 48 -4.77 13.96 8.35
N ASN A 49 -5.89 13.25 8.18
CA ASN A 49 -6.45 12.37 9.19
C ASN A 49 -5.56 11.11 9.29
N LEU A 50 -4.46 11.22 10.02
CA LEU A 50 -3.51 10.14 10.24
C LEU A 50 -3.91 9.30 11.46
N THR A 51 -4.04 7.99 11.26
CA THR A 51 -4.39 7.01 12.30
C THR A 51 -3.31 5.93 12.37
N PHE A 52 -2.75 5.67 13.54
CA PHE A 52 -1.89 4.49 13.73
C PHE A 52 -2.74 3.27 14.05
N VAL A 53 -2.47 2.16 13.38
CA VAL A 53 -3.18 0.90 13.56
C VAL A 53 -2.21 -0.17 14.05
N THR A 54 -2.50 -0.73 15.23
CA THR A 54 -1.66 -1.70 15.93
C THR A 54 -2.12 -3.15 15.76
N ASP A 55 -3.35 -3.35 15.29
CA ASP A 55 -4.03 -4.65 15.35
C ASP A 55 -3.97 -5.40 14.00
N GLY A 56 -2.95 -5.11 13.19
CA GLY A 56 -2.68 -5.81 11.93
C GLY A 56 -3.40 -5.26 10.70
N ILE A 57 -3.13 -5.90 9.55
CA ILE A 57 -3.58 -5.45 8.23
C ILE A 57 -5.10 -5.50 8.05
N GLU A 58 -5.77 -6.51 8.62
CA GLU A 58 -7.23 -6.67 8.56
C GLU A 58 -7.92 -5.47 9.19
N SER A 59 -7.54 -5.13 10.43
CA SER A 59 -8.04 -3.96 11.15
C SER A 59 -7.79 -2.65 10.37
N ALA A 60 -6.60 -2.49 9.78
CA ALA A 60 -6.32 -1.29 8.99
C ALA A 60 -7.18 -1.19 7.73
N ILE A 61 -7.45 -2.30 7.05
CA ILE A 61 -8.33 -2.34 5.88
C ILE A 61 -9.77 -2.05 6.28
N ASP A 62 -10.26 -2.62 7.38
CA ASP A 62 -11.62 -2.38 7.87
C ASP A 62 -11.85 -0.92 8.26
N GLN A 63 -10.91 -0.33 9.01
CA GLN A 63 -10.96 1.09 9.37
C GLN A 63 -10.88 2.00 8.12
N ALA A 64 -10.02 1.66 7.16
CA ALA A 64 -9.94 2.40 5.90
C ALA A 64 -11.22 2.28 5.08
N ARG A 65 -11.83 1.09 5.03
CA ARG A 65 -13.09 0.83 4.31
C ARG A 65 -14.25 1.64 4.88
N ALA A 66 -14.29 1.81 6.20
CA ALA A 66 -15.33 2.59 6.86
C ALA A 66 -15.36 4.08 6.44
N VAL A 67 -14.24 4.62 5.95
CA VAL A 67 -14.12 6.03 5.56
C VAL A 67 -13.83 6.24 4.07
N ALA A 68 -13.45 5.21 3.33
CA ALA A 68 -13.10 5.30 1.91
C ALA A 68 -14.33 5.54 1.00
N GLY A 69 -15.54 5.22 1.47
CA GLY A 69 -16.75 5.23 0.64
C GLY A 69 -16.65 4.22 -0.50
N ASP A 70 -17.12 4.58 -1.69
CA ASP A 70 -17.09 3.72 -2.88
C ASP A 70 -15.74 3.74 -3.63
N LYS A 71 -14.69 4.28 -3.00
CA LYS A 71 -13.36 4.47 -3.60
C LYS A 71 -12.35 3.42 -3.15
N ASP A 72 -11.25 3.31 -3.89
CA ASP A 72 -10.19 2.34 -3.63
C ASP A 72 -9.40 2.68 -2.35
N ILE A 73 -8.98 1.64 -1.63
CA ILE A 73 -7.97 1.73 -0.58
C ILE A 73 -6.60 1.44 -1.21
N LYS A 74 -5.63 2.34 -1.05
CA LYS A 74 -4.28 2.15 -1.62
C LYS A 74 -3.28 1.72 -0.56
N LEU A 75 -2.58 0.62 -0.83
CA LEU A 75 -1.51 0.11 0.02
C LEU A 75 -0.16 0.65 -0.46
N GLY A 76 0.58 1.27 0.44
CA GLY A 76 1.89 1.86 0.15
C GLY A 76 3.02 1.27 0.99
N GLY A 77 4.17 1.09 0.35
CA GLY A 77 5.31 0.40 0.94
C GLY A 77 5.18 -1.12 0.87
N THR A 78 6.27 -1.81 1.21
CA THR A 78 6.33 -3.27 1.02
C THR A 78 5.54 -4.05 2.07
N SER A 79 5.51 -3.58 3.32
CA SER A 79 4.87 -4.33 4.40
C SER A 79 3.36 -4.48 4.24
N PRO A 80 2.56 -3.40 4.05
CA PRO A 80 1.10 -3.53 3.93
C PRO A 80 0.68 -4.37 2.72
N GLY A 81 1.33 -4.16 1.57
CA GLY A 81 1.02 -4.91 0.35
C GLY A 81 1.23 -6.43 0.51
N LYS A 82 2.36 -6.84 1.10
CA LYS A 82 2.64 -8.26 1.36
C LYS A 82 1.67 -8.88 2.35
N GLN A 83 1.33 -8.16 3.42
CA GLN A 83 0.38 -8.65 4.42
C GLN A 83 -1.03 -8.81 3.83
N ALA A 84 -1.48 -7.84 3.03
CA ALA A 84 -2.78 -7.93 2.37
C ALA A 84 -2.84 -9.07 1.34
N LEU A 85 -1.76 -9.29 0.58
CA LEU A 85 -1.67 -10.43 -0.33
C LEU A 85 -1.69 -11.77 0.43
N ALA A 86 -0.96 -11.88 1.55
CA ALA A 86 -0.97 -13.08 2.37
C ALA A 86 -2.32 -13.36 3.04
N ALA A 87 -3.08 -12.32 3.37
CA ALA A 87 -4.43 -12.42 3.94
C ALA A 87 -5.53 -12.56 2.88
N GLY A 88 -5.22 -12.55 1.58
CA GLY A 88 -6.22 -12.60 0.51
C GLY A 88 -7.08 -11.33 0.39
N LEU A 89 -6.60 -10.19 0.89
CA LEU A 89 -7.32 -8.92 0.96
C LEU A 89 -6.90 -7.92 -0.14
N CYS A 90 -6.03 -8.33 -1.06
CA CYS A 90 -5.54 -7.49 -2.14
C CYS A 90 -6.19 -7.89 -3.47
N ASP A 91 -7.02 -7.02 -4.03
CA ASP A 91 -7.72 -7.27 -5.29
C ASP A 91 -6.84 -7.02 -6.51
N GLU A 92 -5.99 -6.00 -6.45
CA GLU A 92 -5.19 -5.54 -7.58
C GLU A 92 -3.79 -5.05 -7.20
N ILE A 93 -2.85 -5.26 -8.12
CA ILE A 93 -1.46 -4.80 -8.01
C ILE A 93 -1.15 -3.83 -9.15
N LEU A 94 -0.68 -2.63 -8.79
CA LEU A 94 -0.16 -1.64 -9.72
C LEU A 94 1.37 -1.59 -9.57
N ILE A 95 2.09 -1.91 -10.65
CA ILE A 95 3.56 -1.88 -10.71
C ILE A 95 4.00 -0.79 -11.68
N HIS A 96 4.82 0.14 -11.18
CA HIS A 96 5.55 1.09 -12.02
C HIS A 96 6.98 0.58 -12.18
N LEU A 97 7.25 -0.11 -13.28
CA LEU A 97 8.55 -0.71 -13.58
C LEU A 97 9.48 0.33 -14.18
N ALA A 98 10.39 0.86 -13.38
CA ALA A 98 11.42 1.79 -13.83
C ALA A 98 12.58 1.02 -14.52
N PRO A 99 13.22 1.59 -15.56
CA PRO A 99 14.30 0.93 -16.31
C PRO A 99 15.65 1.04 -15.58
N TYR A 100 15.70 0.67 -14.30
CA TYR A 100 16.90 0.72 -13.46
C TYR A 100 17.15 -0.60 -12.75
N LEU A 101 18.42 -1.03 -12.76
CA LEU A 101 18.90 -2.15 -11.95
C LEU A 101 19.59 -1.59 -10.71
N LEU A 102 18.92 -1.66 -9.56
CA LEU A 102 19.42 -1.07 -8.30
C LEU A 102 20.54 -1.88 -7.64
N GLY A 103 20.74 -3.14 -8.01
CA GLY A 103 21.74 -4.04 -7.42
C GLY A 103 21.42 -4.54 -6.00
N GLY A 104 20.51 -3.88 -5.28
CA GLY A 104 20.06 -4.28 -3.94
C GLY A 104 18.96 -3.37 -3.39
N GLY A 105 18.56 -3.61 -2.14
CA GLY A 105 17.58 -2.79 -1.43
C GLY A 105 16.37 -3.58 -0.91
N VAL A 106 15.27 -2.88 -0.67
CA VAL A 106 14.04 -3.48 -0.16
C VAL A 106 13.26 -4.10 -1.31
N ARG A 107 13.15 -5.43 -1.30
CA ARG A 107 12.35 -6.16 -2.28
C ARG A 107 10.87 -6.03 -1.97
N LEU A 108 10.07 -5.74 -2.99
CA LEU A 108 8.61 -5.62 -2.86
C LEU A 108 7.96 -6.96 -2.48
N PHE A 109 8.42 -8.05 -3.11
CA PHE A 109 7.87 -9.40 -2.97
C PHE A 109 8.91 -10.35 -2.36
N ASP A 110 9.27 -10.13 -1.10
CA ASP A 110 10.19 -11.00 -0.34
C ASP A 110 10.04 -10.79 1.18
N PRO A 111 9.70 -11.82 1.98
CA PRO A 111 9.12 -13.10 1.57
C PRO A 111 7.67 -12.93 1.09
N MET A 112 7.15 -13.90 0.33
CA MET A 112 5.77 -13.91 -0.18
C MET A 112 5.17 -15.31 -0.13
N PRO A 113 3.82 -15.44 -0.02
CA PRO A 113 3.14 -16.70 -0.27
C PRO A 113 3.40 -17.19 -1.71
N ASP A 114 3.54 -18.50 -1.88
CA ASP A 114 3.70 -19.12 -3.20
C ASP A 114 2.38 -19.13 -3.97
N GLY A 115 2.44 -19.17 -5.30
CA GLY A 115 1.28 -19.52 -6.12
C GLY A 115 0.17 -18.47 -6.27
N ILE A 116 0.38 -17.21 -5.88
CA ILE A 116 -0.54 -16.10 -6.17
C ILE A 116 -0.62 -15.89 -7.70
N GLN A 117 -1.81 -16.09 -8.27
CA GLN A 117 -2.04 -15.87 -9.70
C GLN A 117 -2.44 -14.43 -9.99
N LEU A 118 -1.91 -13.89 -11.10
CA LEU A 118 -2.17 -12.54 -11.56
C LEU A 118 -2.72 -12.54 -12.99
N GLU A 119 -3.84 -11.88 -13.18
CA GLU A 119 -4.40 -11.56 -14.50
C GLU A 119 -3.98 -10.14 -14.88
N ARG A 120 -3.33 -9.95 -16.03
CA ARG A 120 -2.97 -8.60 -16.50
C ARG A 120 -4.21 -7.85 -16.99
N LEU A 121 -4.53 -6.75 -16.34
CA LEU A 121 -5.62 -5.84 -16.72
C LEU A 121 -5.18 -4.81 -17.76
N SER A 122 -4.00 -4.22 -17.56
CA SER A 122 -3.45 -3.23 -18.50
C SER A 122 -1.93 -3.13 -18.45
N SER A 123 -1.38 -2.60 -19.54
CA SER A 123 0.01 -2.18 -19.65
C SER A 123 0.09 -0.91 -20.47
N SER A 124 0.82 0.10 -20.00
CA SER A 124 1.06 1.33 -20.74
C SER A 124 2.48 1.84 -20.51
N ASP A 125 3.11 2.38 -21.54
CA ASP A 125 4.43 2.98 -21.42
C ASP A 125 4.36 4.42 -20.93
N GLY A 126 5.29 4.77 -20.07
CA GLY A 126 5.55 6.14 -19.62
C GLY A 126 7.03 6.49 -19.83
N PRO A 127 7.39 7.79 -19.84
CA PRO A 127 8.75 8.23 -20.14
C PRO A 127 9.81 7.72 -19.16
N PHE A 128 9.40 7.33 -17.94
CA PHE A 128 10.30 6.89 -16.88
C PHE A 128 9.97 5.51 -16.30
N ALA A 129 8.85 4.91 -16.71
CA ALA A 129 8.44 3.59 -16.24
C ALA A 129 7.37 2.98 -17.15
N THR A 130 7.33 1.66 -17.24
CA THR A 130 6.17 0.93 -17.74
C THR A 130 5.18 0.76 -16.59
N HIS A 131 3.91 1.05 -16.83
CA HIS A 131 2.83 0.92 -15.85
C HIS A 131 2.05 -0.35 -16.12
N LEU A 132 2.01 -1.25 -15.14
CA LEU A 132 1.37 -2.56 -15.22
C LEU A 132 0.29 -2.65 -14.16
N ARG A 133 -0.90 -3.11 -14.54
CA ARG A 133 -2.00 -3.35 -13.62
C ARG A 133 -2.42 -4.81 -13.71
N TYR A 134 -2.52 -5.46 -12.57
CA TYR A 134 -2.92 -6.85 -12.45
C TYR A 134 -4.08 -7.00 -11.47
N ARG A 135 -4.98 -7.94 -11.76
CA ARG A 135 -5.93 -8.48 -10.80
C ARG A 135 -5.33 -9.72 -10.14
N VAL A 136 -5.56 -9.86 -8.84
CA VAL A 136 -5.23 -11.08 -8.10
C VAL A 136 -6.36 -12.08 -8.30
N THR A 137 -6.07 -13.27 -8.85
CA THR A 137 -7.11 -14.20 -9.33
C THR A 137 -7.07 -15.59 -8.70
N GLY A 138 -6.15 -15.89 -7.79
CA GLY A 138 -6.11 -17.22 -7.16
C GLY A 138 -5.40 -17.24 -5.81
N GLU A 139 -5.86 -18.15 -4.95
CA GLU A 139 -5.21 -18.52 -3.70
C GLU A 139 -3.86 -19.23 -3.96
N PRO A 140 -2.91 -19.13 -3.00
CA PRO A 140 -1.63 -19.83 -3.06
C PRO A 140 -1.75 -21.29 -3.49
N ARG A 141 -1.20 -21.65 -4.66
CA ARG A 141 -1.00 -23.07 -5.01
C ARG A 141 -0.05 -23.68 -3.98
N SER A 142 -0.58 -24.56 -3.12
CA SER A 142 0.25 -25.46 -2.31
C SER A 142 1.05 -26.36 -3.26
N THR A 143 2.37 -26.21 -3.27
CA THR A 143 3.28 -27.13 -3.97
C THR A 143 3.66 -28.28 -3.05
#